data_AF-A0A5D0VBS2-F1
#
_entry.id   AF-A0A5D0VBS2-F1
#
_cell.length_a   1.000
_cell.length_b   1.000
_cell.length_c   1.000
_cell.angle_alpha   90.00
_cell.angle_beta   90.00
_cell.angle_gamma   90.00
#
_symmetry.space_group_name_H-M   'P 1'
#
loop_
_entity.id
_entity.type
_entity.pdbx_description
1 polymer ?
#
loop_
_entity_poly.entity_id
_entity_poly.type
_entity_poly.pdbx_seq_one_letter_code
_entity_poly.pdbx_strand_id
1 'polypeptide(L)'
;MLPDKFRVAMFNRLGLGPYFQPARIETDLEEWLIVERFGRNGEYLVVSTAGTEQDPASFQAPPDLVEHKSMLGILIDIALDGEGATFLFTRNLVGNQVVKGSFFPADGYVTLERHQSGIRLTAAGRHAHDISSGPRGPVFKHIPEPTPAAEGEARNWHFDAVMRPWVMQSLEEPAHLELI
;
A
#
# COMPACT_ATOMS: atom_id res chain seq x y z
N MET A 1 -9.74 -3.99 -17.93
CA MET A 1 -10.37 -3.41 -16.74
C MET A 1 -9.70 -3.93 -15.49
N LEU A 2 -9.38 -3.05 -14.55
CA LEU A 2 -8.79 -3.39 -13.26
C LEU A 2 -9.80 -4.20 -12.42
N PRO A 3 -9.39 -5.33 -11.81
CA PRO A 3 -10.23 -6.10 -10.89
C PRO A 3 -10.80 -5.25 -9.75
N ASP A 4 -12.09 -5.42 -9.44
CA ASP A 4 -12.73 -4.76 -8.31
C ASP A 4 -12.25 -5.34 -6.97
N LYS A 5 -11.84 -6.61 -6.97
CA LYS A 5 -11.25 -7.27 -5.80
C LYS A 5 -10.06 -8.10 -6.20
N PHE A 6 -9.01 -8.01 -5.41
CA PHE A 6 -7.82 -8.82 -5.59
C PHE A 6 -6.96 -8.84 -4.34
N ARG A 7 -6.06 -9.82 -4.28
CA ARG A 7 -4.97 -9.89 -3.32
C ARG A 7 -3.72 -10.40 -4.03
N VAL A 8 -2.68 -9.58 -4.07
CA VAL A 8 -1.47 -9.85 -4.86
C VAL A 8 -0.21 -9.49 -4.10
N ALA A 9 0.90 -10.14 -4.45
CA ALA A 9 2.22 -9.69 -4.03
C ALA A 9 2.76 -8.70 -5.07
N MET A 10 3.40 -7.63 -4.60
CA MET A 10 4.08 -6.67 -5.46
C MET A 10 5.52 -6.49 -4.99
N PHE A 11 6.44 -6.43 -5.94
CA PHE A 11 7.81 -6.02 -5.70
C PHE A 11 7.87 -4.50 -5.76
N ASN A 12 8.32 -3.86 -4.67
CA ASN A 12 8.27 -2.41 -4.49
C ASN A 12 9.65 -1.79 -4.42
N ARG A 13 9.85 -0.72 -5.18
CA ARG A 13 10.93 0.24 -4.97
C ARG A 13 10.44 1.34 -4.03
N LEU A 14 10.99 1.35 -2.83
CA LEU A 14 10.67 2.28 -1.76
C LEU A 14 11.70 3.41 -1.72
N GLY A 15 11.29 4.61 -2.10
CA GLY A 15 12.04 5.84 -1.82
C GLY A 15 11.62 6.44 -0.48
N LEU A 16 12.58 6.79 0.38
CA LEU A 16 12.37 7.45 1.67
C LEU A 16 13.10 8.79 1.72
N GLY A 17 12.52 9.75 2.44
CA GLY A 17 13.21 11.01 2.72
C GLY A 17 12.57 11.85 3.83
N PRO A 18 13.02 13.11 3.99
CA PRO A 18 12.55 13.98 5.05
C PRO A 18 11.08 14.37 4.87
N TYR A 19 10.29 14.34 5.95
CA TYR A 19 8.85 14.65 5.93
C TYR A 19 8.50 16.00 5.26
N PHE A 20 9.31 17.04 5.53
CA PHE A 20 9.07 18.40 5.02
C PHE A 20 9.67 18.66 3.63
N GLN A 21 10.37 17.69 3.05
CA GLN A 21 10.96 17.80 1.71
C GLN A 21 10.48 16.61 0.84
N PRO A 22 9.18 16.53 0.51
CA PRO A 22 8.58 15.34 -0.09
C PRO A 22 9.12 14.97 -1.49
N ALA A 23 9.80 15.89 -2.17
CA ALA A 23 10.46 15.62 -3.44
C ALA A 23 11.89 15.05 -3.28
N ARG A 24 12.45 15.10 -2.07
CA ARG A 24 13.81 14.64 -1.79
C ARG A 24 13.77 13.20 -1.30
N ILE A 25 14.45 12.33 -2.04
CA ILE A 25 14.72 10.94 -1.67
C ILE A 25 16.16 10.83 -1.19
N GLU A 26 16.34 10.24 -0.02
CA GLU A 26 17.65 10.04 0.62
C GLU A 26 18.02 8.56 0.71
N THR A 27 17.04 7.67 0.65
CA THR A 27 17.26 6.23 0.70
C THR A 27 16.32 5.56 -0.26
N ASP A 28 16.86 4.66 -1.08
CA ASP A 28 16.10 3.74 -1.91
C ASP A 28 16.30 2.32 -1.39
N LEU A 29 15.19 1.61 -1.23
CA LEU A 29 15.15 0.23 -0.75
C LEU A 29 14.22 -0.58 -1.64
N GLU A 30 14.38 -1.89 -1.58
CA GLU A 30 13.50 -2.84 -2.24
C GLU A 30 12.83 -3.72 -1.18
N GLU A 31 11.52 -3.88 -1.31
CA GLU A 31 10.72 -4.67 -0.38
C GLU A 31 9.54 -5.35 -1.08
N TRP A 32 8.99 -6.35 -0.43
CA TRP A 32 7.75 -6.98 -0.84
C TRP A 32 6.55 -6.29 -0.19
N LEU A 33 5.51 -6.09 -0.99
CA LEU A 33 4.19 -5.66 -0.53
C LEU A 33 3.16 -6.76 -0.75
N ILE A 34 2.19 -6.85 0.16
CA ILE A 34 0.90 -7.49 -0.10
C ILE A 34 -0.11 -6.38 -0.31
N VAL A 35 -0.79 -6.41 -1.47
CA VAL A 35 -1.80 -5.41 -1.85
C VAL A 35 -3.14 -6.11 -2.02
N GLU A 36 -4.15 -5.61 -1.32
CA GLU A 36 -5.49 -6.17 -1.32
C GLU A 36 -6.53 -5.08 -1.60
N ARG A 37 -7.26 -5.21 -2.72
CA ARG A 37 -8.43 -4.39 -3.02
C ARG A 37 -9.68 -5.19 -2.64
N PHE A 38 -10.57 -4.57 -1.88
CA PHE A 38 -11.75 -5.23 -1.35
C PHE A 38 -12.89 -4.23 -1.11
N GLY A 39 -14.00 -4.72 -0.55
CA GLY A 39 -15.25 -3.97 -0.41
C GLY A 39 -16.29 -4.44 -1.40
N ARG A 40 -17.51 -3.91 -1.31
CA ARG A 40 -18.60 -4.33 -2.19
C ARG A 40 -18.30 -3.97 -3.65
N ASN A 41 -17.69 -2.82 -3.87
CA ASN A 41 -17.37 -2.22 -5.16
C ASN A 41 -15.86 -1.96 -5.31
N GLY A 42 -15.03 -2.65 -4.53
CA GLY A 42 -13.59 -2.41 -4.51
C GLY A 42 -13.21 -1.03 -3.96
N GLU A 43 -14.01 -0.49 -3.03
CA GLU A 43 -13.87 0.86 -2.48
C GLU A 43 -12.71 1.00 -1.46
N TYR A 44 -12.13 -0.12 -1.02
CA TYR A 44 -11.01 -0.14 -0.09
C TYR A 44 -9.78 -0.79 -0.71
N LEU A 45 -8.61 -0.26 -0.35
CA LEU A 45 -7.32 -0.82 -0.69
C LEU A 45 -6.48 -0.93 0.57
N VAL A 46 -5.86 -2.07 0.81
CA VAL A 46 -4.84 -2.24 1.85
C VAL A 46 -3.50 -2.50 1.19
N VAL A 47 -2.49 -1.72 1.58
CA VAL A 47 -1.10 -1.88 1.14
C VAL A 47 -0.27 -2.21 2.37
N SER A 48 0.27 -3.41 2.41
CA SER A 48 0.99 -3.93 3.56
C SER A 48 2.45 -4.24 3.20
N THR A 49 3.39 -3.75 4.00
CA THR A 49 4.77 -4.23 3.95
C THR A 49 4.81 -5.71 4.32
N ALA A 50 5.62 -6.50 3.62
CA ALA A 50 5.66 -7.95 3.76
C ALA A 50 7.08 -8.54 3.84
N GLY A 51 8.08 -7.69 4.10
CA GLY A 51 9.47 -8.08 4.30
C GLY A 51 10.41 -7.52 3.23
N THR A 52 11.70 -7.54 3.51
CA THR A 52 12.74 -7.12 2.57
C THR A 52 13.06 -8.24 1.58
N GLU A 53 13.64 -7.86 0.46
CA GLU A 53 14.07 -8.80 -0.56
C GLU A 53 15.06 -9.86 -0.04
N GLN A 54 14.86 -11.11 -0.47
CA GLN A 54 15.81 -12.21 -0.26
C GLN A 54 16.66 -12.50 -1.52
N ASP A 55 16.23 -12.08 -2.72
CA ASP A 55 16.97 -12.20 -3.98
C ASP A 55 16.45 -11.22 -5.08
N PRO A 56 17.24 -10.20 -5.47
CA PRO A 56 16.97 -9.26 -6.58
C PRO A 56 16.63 -9.88 -7.93
N ALA A 57 17.05 -11.13 -8.16
CA ALA A 57 16.81 -11.83 -9.41
C ALA A 57 15.46 -12.58 -9.42
N SER A 58 14.81 -12.73 -8.27
CA SER A 58 13.59 -13.52 -8.19
C SER A 58 12.40 -12.78 -8.76
N PHE A 59 11.91 -13.25 -9.91
CA PHE A 59 10.65 -12.78 -10.46
C PHE A 59 9.42 -13.24 -9.65
N GLN A 60 9.55 -14.30 -8.84
CA GLN A 60 8.45 -14.86 -8.06
C GLN A 60 8.48 -14.34 -6.62
N ALA A 61 7.30 -13.99 -6.09
CA ALA A 61 7.17 -13.57 -4.71
C ALA A 61 7.36 -14.76 -3.75
N PRO A 62 8.02 -14.56 -2.59
CA PRO A 62 8.15 -15.58 -1.56
C PRO A 62 6.78 -16.17 -1.16
N PRO A 63 6.67 -17.49 -0.97
CA PRO A 63 5.39 -18.12 -0.65
C PRO A 63 4.86 -17.77 0.74
N ASP A 64 5.74 -17.37 1.66
CA ASP A 64 5.51 -17.15 3.08
C ASP A 64 5.40 -15.67 3.49
N LEU A 65 5.18 -14.77 2.53
CA LEU A 65 4.93 -13.35 2.80
C LEU A 65 3.78 -13.15 3.79
N VAL A 66 3.99 -12.27 4.78
CA VAL A 66 3.02 -11.92 5.82
C VAL A 66 2.94 -10.41 6.01
N GLU A 67 1.77 -9.87 6.30
CA GLU A 67 1.59 -8.43 6.51
C GLU A 67 2.21 -7.94 7.83
N HIS A 68 3.00 -6.88 7.76
CA HIS A 68 3.63 -6.23 8.91
C HIS A 68 3.02 -4.87 9.24
N LYS A 69 3.19 -3.88 8.36
CA LYS A 69 2.62 -2.52 8.49
C LYS A 69 1.66 -2.27 7.35
N SER A 70 0.43 -1.89 7.67
CA SER A 70 -0.68 -1.89 6.72
C SER A 70 -1.35 -0.54 6.66
N MET A 71 -1.33 0.07 5.49
CA MET A 71 -2.02 1.32 5.18
C MET A 71 -3.37 1.02 4.55
N LEU A 72 -4.39 1.79 4.93
CA LEU A 72 -5.73 1.70 4.36
C LEU A 72 -5.97 2.89 3.43
N GLY A 73 -6.40 2.61 2.21
CA GLY A 73 -6.83 3.56 1.19
C GLY A 73 -8.32 3.46 0.92
N ILE A 74 -8.95 4.60 0.60
CA ILE A 74 -10.34 4.70 0.18
C ILE A 74 -10.38 5.21 -1.25
N LEU A 75 -11.16 4.54 -2.10
CA LEU A 75 -11.32 4.90 -3.50
C LEU A 75 -11.86 6.33 -3.65
N ILE A 76 -11.19 7.14 -4.46
CA ILE A 76 -11.60 8.52 -4.76
C ILE A 76 -11.84 8.76 -6.25
N ASP A 77 -11.27 7.93 -7.13
CA ASP A 77 -11.42 8.08 -8.57
C ASP A 77 -11.20 6.74 -9.30
N ILE A 78 -11.86 6.58 -10.44
CA ILE A 78 -11.69 5.45 -11.37
C ILE A 78 -11.48 6.04 -12.77
N ALA A 79 -10.46 5.57 -13.49
CA ALA A 79 -10.20 5.99 -14.86
C ALA A 79 -11.38 5.62 -15.78
N LEU A 80 -11.64 6.45 -16.79
CA LEU A 80 -12.79 6.27 -17.70
C LEU A 80 -12.78 4.95 -18.48
N ASP A 81 -11.60 4.40 -18.74
CA ASP A 81 -11.40 3.11 -19.39
C ASP A 81 -11.47 1.92 -18.42
N GLY A 82 -11.64 2.20 -17.12
CA GLY A 82 -11.66 1.20 -16.06
C GLY A 82 -10.31 0.51 -15.84
N GLU A 83 -9.20 0.99 -16.43
CA GLU A 83 -7.87 0.39 -16.27
C GLU A 83 -7.08 0.99 -15.09
N GLY A 84 -7.59 2.07 -14.51
CA GLY A 84 -6.95 2.75 -13.38
C GLY A 84 -7.90 3.07 -12.23
N ALA A 85 -7.35 3.17 -11.03
CA ALA A 85 -8.08 3.62 -9.84
C ALA A 85 -7.14 4.37 -8.88
N THR A 86 -7.66 5.42 -8.25
CA THR A 86 -6.91 6.22 -7.26
C THR A 86 -7.57 6.12 -5.89
N PHE A 87 -6.76 5.91 -4.86
CA PHE A 87 -7.19 5.82 -3.47
C PHE A 87 -6.44 6.84 -2.62
N LEU A 88 -7.13 7.38 -1.61
CA LEU A 88 -6.55 8.25 -0.60
C LEU A 88 -6.26 7.44 0.67
N PHE A 89 -5.02 7.50 1.17
CA PHE A 89 -4.67 6.85 2.44
C PHE A 89 -5.31 7.55 3.64
N THR A 90 -5.57 6.78 4.69
CA THR A 90 -6.23 7.26 5.89
C THR A 90 -5.30 7.26 7.11
N ARG A 91 -5.49 8.27 7.98
CA ARG A 91 -4.84 8.35 9.30
C ARG A 91 -5.53 7.50 10.37
N ASN A 92 -6.75 7.04 10.10
CA ASN A 92 -7.56 6.25 11.01
C ASN A 92 -8.24 5.11 10.23
N LEU A 93 -8.49 3.99 10.89
CA LEU A 93 -9.40 2.98 10.36
C LEU A 93 -10.80 3.58 10.23
N VAL A 94 -11.50 3.24 9.14
CA VAL A 94 -12.84 3.76 8.87
C VAL A 94 -13.88 2.67 9.12
N GLY A 95 -14.95 3.00 9.84
CA GLY A 95 -16.00 2.05 10.20
C GLY A 95 -15.47 0.89 11.05
N ASN A 96 -15.87 -0.33 10.70
CA ASN A 96 -15.47 -1.56 11.40
C ASN A 96 -14.34 -2.30 10.66
N GLN A 97 -13.59 -1.61 9.80
CA GLN A 97 -12.53 -2.25 9.03
C GLN A 97 -11.39 -2.69 9.93
N VAL A 98 -10.85 -3.87 9.66
CA VAL A 98 -9.68 -4.45 10.32
C VAL A 98 -8.66 -4.77 9.25
N VAL A 99 -7.41 -4.40 9.49
CA VAL A 99 -6.28 -4.75 8.62
C VAL A 99 -5.47 -5.88 9.26
N LYS A 100 -4.87 -6.73 8.42
CA LYS A 100 -3.82 -7.67 8.87
C LYS A 100 -2.55 -6.89 9.19
N GLY A 101 -1.70 -7.39 10.08
CA GLY A 101 -0.54 -6.65 10.60
C GLY A 101 -0.93 -5.49 11.52
N SER A 102 -0.01 -4.56 11.73
CA SER A 102 -0.26 -3.31 12.45
C SER A 102 -0.78 -2.23 11.51
N PHE A 103 -1.90 -1.59 11.86
CA PHE A 103 -2.37 -0.41 11.15
C PHE A 103 -1.29 0.69 11.19
N PHE A 104 -0.96 1.22 10.03
CA PHE A 104 0.08 2.23 9.83
C PHE A 104 -0.59 3.49 9.26
N PRO A 105 -0.92 4.49 10.10
CA PRO A 105 -1.55 5.72 9.64
C PRO A 105 -0.70 6.41 8.56
N ALA A 106 -1.29 6.82 7.46
CA ALA A 106 -0.54 7.51 6.43
C ALA A 106 -1.38 8.56 5.71
N ASP A 107 -0.69 9.56 5.18
CA ASP A 107 -1.27 10.57 4.30
C ASP A 107 -0.64 10.46 2.93
N GLY A 108 -1.46 10.60 1.90
CA GLY A 108 -1.01 10.49 0.53
C GLY A 108 -2.05 9.78 -0.30
N TYR A 109 -1.65 9.42 -1.51
CA TYR A 109 -2.51 8.70 -2.44
C TYR A 109 -1.74 7.55 -3.06
N VAL A 110 -2.50 6.62 -3.62
CA VAL A 110 -2.01 5.50 -4.39
C VAL A 110 -2.84 5.35 -5.64
N THR A 111 -2.18 5.15 -6.76
CA THR A 111 -2.80 4.80 -8.03
C THR A 111 -2.50 3.35 -8.35
N LEU A 112 -3.51 2.67 -8.87
CA LEU A 112 -3.39 1.36 -9.50
C LEU A 112 -3.59 1.54 -10.99
N GLU A 113 -2.76 0.87 -11.79
CA GLU A 113 -2.87 0.83 -13.24
C GLU A 113 -2.74 -0.61 -13.73
N ARG A 114 -3.67 -1.05 -14.58
CA ARG A 114 -3.57 -2.33 -15.25
C ARG A 114 -2.64 -2.22 -16.44
N HIS A 115 -1.60 -3.05 -16.44
CA HIS A 115 -0.70 -3.26 -17.57
C HIS A 115 -0.91 -4.66 -18.16
N GLN A 116 -0.31 -4.91 -19.32
CA GLN A 116 -0.38 -6.21 -19.99
C GLN A 116 0.14 -7.36 -19.11
N SER A 117 1.14 -7.08 -18.25
CA SER A 117 1.80 -8.07 -17.40
C SER A 117 1.27 -8.13 -15.96
N GLY A 118 0.18 -7.41 -15.64
CA GLY A 118 -0.39 -7.39 -14.28
C GLY A 118 -0.77 -5.98 -13.82
N ILE A 119 -0.74 -5.75 -12.51
CA ILE A 119 -1.09 -4.48 -11.89
C ILE A 119 0.19 -3.76 -11.47
N ARG A 120 0.29 -2.46 -11.79
CA ARG A 120 1.28 -1.56 -11.22
C ARG A 120 0.61 -0.69 -10.16
N LEU A 121 1.36 -0.40 -9.11
CA LEU A 121 0.98 0.50 -8.04
C LEU A 121 2.02 1.59 -7.96
N THR A 122 1.59 2.85 -7.98
CA THR A 122 2.45 3.98 -7.60
C THR A 122 1.81 4.74 -6.46
N ALA A 123 2.60 5.13 -5.47
CA ALA A 123 2.09 5.85 -4.33
C ALA A 123 3.09 6.89 -3.84
N ALA A 124 2.58 7.98 -3.30
CA ALA A 124 3.41 8.98 -2.65
C ALA A 124 2.70 9.52 -1.43
N GLY A 125 3.44 9.68 -0.34
CA GLY A 125 2.87 10.07 0.91
C GLY A 125 3.88 10.42 1.99
N ARG A 126 3.34 10.62 3.19
CA ARG A 126 4.08 10.94 4.39
C ARG A 126 3.46 10.28 5.59
N HIS A 127 4.26 10.10 6.63
CA HIS A 127 3.78 9.68 7.94
C HIS A 127 4.58 10.37 9.04
N ALA A 128 3.96 10.52 10.20
CA ALA A 128 4.59 10.92 11.45
C ALA A 128 3.90 10.18 12.59
N HIS A 129 4.65 9.34 13.32
CA HIS A 129 4.06 8.41 14.29
C HIS A 129 4.71 8.48 15.65
N ASP A 130 3.88 8.47 16.69
CA ASP A 130 4.30 8.00 18.01
C ASP A 130 4.12 6.47 18.05
N ILE A 131 5.13 5.75 18.55
CA ILE A 131 5.13 4.29 18.62
C ILE A 131 4.99 3.85 20.07
N SER A 132 3.89 3.14 20.36
CA SER A 132 3.66 2.54 21.68
C SER A 132 3.57 1.02 21.59
N SER A 133 3.89 0.33 22.68
CA SER A 133 3.70 -1.12 22.78
C SER A 133 2.23 -1.44 23.02
N GLY A 134 1.65 -2.32 22.21
CA GLY A 134 0.30 -2.86 22.39
C GLY A 134 0.28 -4.38 22.58
N PRO A 135 -0.87 -4.96 22.94
CA PRO A 135 -1.00 -6.40 23.20
C PRO A 135 -0.72 -7.31 21.99
N ARG A 136 -0.74 -6.76 20.78
CA ARG A 136 -0.57 -7.49 19.51
C ARG A 136 0.64 -7.00 18.70
N GLY A 137 1.53 -6.24 19.31
CA GLY A 137 2.67 -5.62 18.65
C GLY A 137 2.65 -4.09 18.71
N PRO A 138 3.44 -3.40 17.87
CA PRO A 138 3.53 -1.95 17.88
C PRO A 138 2.22 -1.31 17.42
N VAL A 139 1.83 -0.24 18.13
CA VAL A 139 0.69 0.61 17.79
C VAL A 139 1.24 1.95 17.33
N PHE A 140 0.95 2.29 16.07
CA PHE A 140 1.35 3.54 15.45
C PHE A 140 0.23 4.57 15.62
N LYS A 141 0.52 5.68 16.27
CA LYS A 141 -0.43 6.78 16.44
C LYS A 141 0.01 7.97 15.61
N HIS A 142 -0.89 8.45 14.74
CA HIS A 142 -0.64 9.64 13.92
C HIS A 142 -0.32 10.87 14.76
N ILE A 143 0.70 11.62 14.37
CA ILE A 143 1.05 12.93 14.90
C ILE A 143 0.57 14.00 13.90
N PRO A 144 -0.45 14.81 14.23
CA PRO A 144 -1.00 15.83 13.31
C PRO A 144 0.01 16.89 12.87
N GLU A 145 0.90 17.29 13.78
CA GLU A 145 1.86 18.39 13.59
C GLU A 145 3.25 17.93 14.04
N PRO A 146 3.97 17.15 13.21
CA PRO A 146 5.35 16.81 13.53
C PRO A 146 6.16 18.11 13.62
N THR A 147 7.01 18.25 14.63
CA THR A 147 7.99 19.34 14.64
C THR A 147 9.23 18.90 13.86
N PRO A 148 9.98 19.81 13.22
CA PRO A 148 11.26 19.47 12.58
C PRO A 148 12.26 18.79 13.53
N ALA A 149 12.15 19.02 14.84
CA ALA A 149 12.99 18.37 15.86
C ALA A 149 12.63 16.88 16.11
N ALA A 150 11.49 16.39 15.62
CA ALA A 150 11.05 15.00 15.73
C ALA A 150 11.54 14.12 14.56
N GLU A 151 12.74 14.41 14.05
CA GLU A 151 13.32 13.91 12.79
C GLU A 151 13.45 12.36 12.68
N GLY A 152 13.26 11.61 13.77
CA GLY A 152 13.32 10.14 13.75
C GLY A 152 12.06 9.43 13.25
N GLU A 153 10.88 10.04 13.42
CA GLU A 153 9.58 9.36 13.31
C GLU A 153 8.68 9.91 12.20
N ALA A 154 9.11 10.99 11.54
CA ALA A 154 8.38 11.64 10.45
C ALA A 154 9.14 11.52 9.13
N ARG A 155 8.53 10.90 8.12
CA ARG A 155 9.16 10.67 6.81
C ARG A 155 8.21 10.92 5.64
N ASN A 156 8.78 11.27 4.49
CA ASN A 156 8.12 11.10 3.19
C ASN A 156 8.52 9.75 2.60
N TRP A 157 7.65 9.20 1.76
CA TRP A 157 7.88 7.93 1.09
C TRP A 157 7.21 7.89 -0.29
N HIS A 158 7.80 7.12 -1.19
CA HIS A 158 7.32 6.89 -2.56
C HIS A 158 7.41 5.40 -2.87
N PHE A 159 6.35 4.85 -3.45
CA PHE A 159 6.30 3.47 -3.92
C PHE A 159 6.21 3.44 -5.44
N ASP A 160 6.99 2.56 -6.04
CA ASP A 160 6.81 2.09 -7.40
C ASP A 160 6.84 0.56 -7.37
N ALA A 161 5.66 -0.04 -7.39
CA ALA A 161 5.49 -1.45 -7.17
C ALA A 161 4.83 -2.14 -8.37
N VAL A 162 5.34 -3.34 -8.68
CA VAL A 162 4.85 -4.16 -9.78
C VAL A 162 4.44 -5.53 -9.26
N MET A 163 3.25 -5.96 -9.66
CA MET A 163 2.75 -7.29 -9.35
C MET A 163 3.72 -8.38 -9.81
N ARG A 164 3.89 -9.39 -8.96
CA ARG A 164 4.65 -10.61 -9.24
C ARG A 164 3.81 -11.86 -8.97
N PRO A 165 4.08 -12.98 -9.65
CA PRO A 165 3.41 -14.24 -9.37
C PRO A 165 3.57 -14.65 -7.90
N TRP A 166 2.48 -15.06 -7.27
CA TRP A 166 2.46 -15.46 -5.87
C TRP A 166 1.47 -16.59 -5.63
N VAL A 167 1.81 -17.54 -4.76
CA VAL A 167 0.97 -18.73 -4.52
C VAL A 167 -0.37 -18.40 -3.87
N MET A 168 -0.44 -17.32 -3.08
CA MET A 168 -1.66 -16.86 -2.41
C MET A 168 -2.42 -15.77 -3.21
N GLN A 169 -2.06 -15.57 -4.47
CA GLN A 169 -2.70 -14.60 -5.36
C GLN A 169 -4.19 -14.90 -5.54
N SER A 170 -5.03 -13.86 -5.48
CA SER A 170 -6.41 -13.88 -5.96
C SER A 170 -6.71 -12.65 -6.82
N LEU A 171 -7.43 -12.85 -7.92
CA LEU A 171 -7.94 -11.81 -8.79
C LEU A 171 -9.40 -12.17 -9.10
N GLU A 172 -10.35 -11.34 -8.70
CA GLU A 172 -11.75 -11.52 -9.13
C GLU A 172 -11.98 -10.74 -10.43
N GLU A 173 -12.72 -11.32 -11.37
CA GLU A 173 -13.08 -10.56 -12.58
C GLU A 173 -14.00 -9.38 -12.21
N PRO A 174 -13.93 -8.25 -12.94
CA PRO A 174 -14.75 -7.08 -12.65
C PRO A 174 -16.25 -7.42 -12.79
N ALA A 175 -17.06 -7.05 -11.80
CA ALA A 175 -18.47 -7.48 -11.71
C ALA A 175 -19.36 -6.93 -12.84
N HIS A 176 -18.88 -5.94 -13.59
CA HIS A 176 -19.63 -5.27 -14.66
C HIS A 176 -19.59 -6.00 -16.01
N LEU A 177 -19.04 -7.22 -16.07
CA LEU A 177 -19.11 -8.09 -17.26
C LEU A 177 -20.39 -8.94 -17.35
N GLU A 178 -21.27 -8.94 -16.34
CA GLU A 178 -22.53 -9.72 -16.37
C GLU A 178 -23.71 -9.04 -17.09
N LEU A 179 -23.48 -7.92 -17.78
CA LEU A 179 -24.53 -7.18 -18.51
C LEU A 179 -24.11 -6.92 -19.97
N ILE A 180 -23.81 -7.98 -20.73
CA ILE A 180 -23.84 -7.96 -22.20
C ILE A 180 -24.52 -9.23 -22.70
#